data_AF-A0A7C9AZ41-F1
#
_entry.id   AF-A0A7C9AZ41-F1
#
_cell.length_a   1.000
_cell.length_b   1.000
_cell.length_c   1.000
_cell.angle_alpha   90.00
_cell.angle_beta   90.00
_cell.angle_gamma   90.00
#
_symmetry.space_group_name_H-M   'P 1'
#
loop_
_entity.id
_entity.type
_entity.pdbx_description
1 polymer ?
#
loop_
_entity_poly.entity_id
_entity_poly.type
_entity_poly.pdbx_seq_one_letter_code
_entity_poly.pdbx_strand_id
1 'polypeptide(L)'
;LVQTWKDDSSIFAHDGRLNTPYSDHLLGSKYCIHAKGFEVNTARVGDSLYYGCVPVILADQYDLPFMDILNWRAFSVVVTASDIPNLKKILQEISPQEYSVLQANVLKVRRHFQWH
;
A
#
# COMPACT_ATOMS: atom_id res chain seq x y z
N LEU A 1 -6.40 13.77 -1.87
CA LEU A 1 -5.28 12.87 -1.54
C LEU A 1 -3.95 13.61 -1.65
N VAL A 2 -3.39 13.87 -2.84
CA VAL A 2 -2.09 14.58 -2.91
C VAL A 2 -2.14 15.98 -2.26
N GLN A 3 -3.16 16.78 -2.56
CA GLN A 3 -3.37 18.08 -1.89
C GLN A 3 -3.58 17.97 -0.37
N THR A 4 -4.02 16.80 0.12
CA THR A 4 -4.28 16.56 1.54
C THR A 4 -2.97 16.33 2.32
N TRP A 5 -1.94 15.81 1.67
CA TRP A 5 -0.68 15.40 2.31
C TRP A 5 0.56 16.08 1.74
N LYS A 6 0.38 17.08 0.88
CA LYS A 6 1.49 17.79 0.21
C LYS A 6 2.49 18.39 1.20
N ASP A 7 2.02 18.80 2.37
CA ASP A 7 2.82 19.41 3.43
C ASP A 7 3.13 18.44 4.59
N ASP A 8 2.87 17.13 4.44
CA ASP A 8 3.11 16.13 5.49
C ASP A 8 4.56 15.61 5.46
N SER A 9 5.25 15.65 6.60
CA SER A 9 6.65 15.19 6.70
C SER A 9 6.83 13.67 6.73
N SER A 10 5.75 12.91 6.91
CA SER A 10 5.75 11.45 7.04
C SER A 10 5.05 10.73 5.89
N ILE A 11 4.24 11.45 5.12
CA ILE A 11 3.54 10.92 3.94
C ILE A 11 4.09 11.62 2.71
N PHE A 12 4.88 10.89 1.94
CA PHE A 12 5.42 11.38 0.67
C PHE A 12 4.36 11.24 -0.42
N ALA A 13 3.67 12.33 -0.73
CA ALA A 13 2.71 12.42 -1.82
C ALA A 13 3.25 13.32 -2.93
N HIS A 14 3.47 12.74 -4.12
CA HIS A 14 3.97 13.46 -5.28
C HIS A 14 2.88 13.61 -6.34
N ASP A 15 2.74 14.81 -6.90
CA ASP A 15 1.99 15.02 -8.13
C ASP A 15 2.90 14.90 -9.36
N GLY A 16 2.46 14.14 -10.37
CA GLY A 16 3.19 13.99 -11.62
C GLY A 16 4.34 12.97 -11.59
N ARG A 17 5.28 13.14 -12.52
CA ARG A 17 6.38 12.19 -12.74
C ARG A 17 7.53 12.48 -11.76
N LEU A 18 8.01 11.43 -11.12
CA LEU A 18 9.17 11.49 -10.23
C LEU A 18 10.46 11.73 -11.03
N ASN A 19 11.34 12.58 -10.50
CA ASN A 19 12.68 12.86 -11.07
C ASN A 19 13.73 11.82 -10.66
N THR A 20 13.38 10.89 -9.76
CA THR A 20 14.21 9.79 -9.29
C THR A 20 13.58 8.44 -9.64
N PRO A 21 14.34 7.33 -9.66
CA PRO A 21 13.82 6.02 -10.01
C PRO A 21 12.65 5.60 -9.12
N TYR A 22 11.58 5.11 -9.73
CA TYR A 22 10.38 4.63 -9.03
C TYR A 22 10.68 3.53 -7.99
N SER A 23 11.67 2.67 -8.28
CA SER A 23 12.14 1.61 -7.37
C SER A 23 12.67 2.15 -6.04
N ASP A 24 13.33 3.31 -6.05
CA ASP A 24 13.98 3.86 -4.86
C ASP A 24 12.93 4.32 -3.85
N HIS A 25 11.81 4.86 -4.34
CA HIS A 25 10.67 5.23 -3.51
C HIS A 25 9.99 4.02 -2.90
N LEU A 26 9.83 2.94 -3.66
CA LEU A 26 9.21 1.71 -3.15
C LEU A 26 10.10 1.03 -2.09
N LEU A 27 11.41 0.99 -2.31
CA LEU A 27 12.37 0.44 -1.34
C LEU A 27 12.46 1.26 -0.06
N GLY A 28 12.32 2.58 -0.15
CA GLY A 28 12.34 3.49 1.00
C GLY A 28 11.01 3.58 1.76
N SER A 29 9.92 3.04 1.22
CA SER A 29 8.58 3.19 1.79
C SER A 29 8.18 2.02 2.69
N LYS A 30 7.65 2.33 3.88
CA LYS A 30 7.03 1.32 4.75
C LYS A 30 5.65 0.89 4.24
N TYR A 31 4.87 1.87 3.80
CA TYR A 31 3.49 1.71 3.37
C TYR A 31 3.31 2.26 1.96
N CYS A 32 2.58 1.54 1.10
CA CYS A 32 2.29 1.95 -0.27
C CYS A 32 0.78 2.11 -0.44
N ILE A 33 0.37 3.35 -0.69
CA ILE A 33 -1.06 3.72 -0.74
C ILE A 33 -1.64 3.37 -2.11
N HIS A 34 -2.66 2.51 -2.10
CA HIS A 34 -3.45 2.10 -3.25
C HIS A 34 -4.86 2.64 -3.09
N ALA A 35 -5.08 3.85 -3.60
CA ALA A 35 -6.42 4.42 -3.68
C ALA A 35 -7.18 3.87 -4.88
N LYS A 36 -8.47 3.59 -4.71
CA LYS A 36 -9.34 3.22 -5.84
C LYS A 36 -9.34 4.32 -6.91
N GLY A 37 -8.72 4.02 -8.04
CA GLY A 37 -8.89 4.73 -9.32
C GLY A 37 -9.84 3.94 -10.24
N PHE A 38 -9.69 4.12 -11.57
CA PHE A 38 -10.46 3.36 -12.57
C PHE A 38 -10.24 1.83 -12.46
N GLU A 39 -9.09 1.40 -11.91
CA GLU A 39 -8.77 0.00 -11.62
C GLU A 39 -7.94 -0.09 -10.32
N VAL A 40 -8.37 -0.93 -9.38
CA VAL A 40 -7.59 -1.28 -8.16
C VAL A 40 -6.58 -2.40 -8.48
N ASN A 41 -6.82 -3.15 -9.55
CA ASN A 41 -6.01 -4.27 -10.04
C ASN A 41 -4.83 -3.81 -10.90
N THR A 42 -4.14 -2.76 -10.47
CA THR A 42 -3.01 -2.22 -11.22
C THR A 42 -1.72 -2.96 -10.87
N ALA A 43 -0.81 -3.05 -11.84
CA ALA A 43 0.55 -3.58 -11.67
C ALA A 43 1.30 -3.02 -10.43
N ARG A 44 0.89 -1.84 -9.95
CA ARG A 44 1.43 -1.14 -8.78
C ARG A 44 1.34 -1.94 -7.48
N VAL A 45 0.29 -2.76 -7.33
CA VAL A 45 0.20 -3.68 -6.18
C VAL A 45 1.33 -4.70 -6.26
N GLY A 46 1.55 -5.29 -7.44
CA GLY A 46 2.64 -6.23 -7.69
C GLY A 46 4.00 -5.61 -7.34
N ASP A 47 4.25 -4.37 -7.75
CA ASP A 47 5.49 -3.66 -7.41
C ASP A 47 5.65 -3.47 -5.90
N SER A 48 4.57 -3.06 -5.21
CA SER A 48 4.59 -2.87 -3.75
C SER A 48 4.97 -4.18 -3.04
N LEU A 49 4.35 -5.28 -3.45
CA LEU A 49 4.67 -6.61 -2.93
C LEU A 49 6.09 -7.04 -3.31
N TYR A 50 6.56 -6.70 -4.52
CA TYR A 50 7.88 -7.04 -5.00
C TYR A 50 8.98 -6.44 -4.13
N TYR A 51 8.84 -5.14 -3.83
CA TYR A 51 9.78 -4.37 -3.02
C TYR A 51 9.54 -4.45 -1.51
N GLY A 52 8.53 -5.21 -1.05
CA GLY A 52 8.29 -5.44 0.38
C GLY A 52 7.59 -4.28 1.10
N CYS A 53 6.94 -3.40 0.35
CA CYS A 53 6.15 -2.29 0.87
C CYS A 53 4.74 -2.78 1.25
N VAL A 54 4.28 -2.49 2.48
CA VAL A 54 2.96 -2.95 2.96
C VAL A 54 1.85 -2.20 2.22
N PRO A 55 0.97 -2.89 1.47
CA PRO A 55 -0.12 -2.22 0.77
C PRO A 55 -1.12 -1.60 1.74
N VAL A 56 -1.55 -0.38 1.45
CA VAL A 56 -2.65 0.32 2.14
C VAL A 56 -3.76 0.53 1.13
N ILE A 57 -4.84 -0.24 1.23
CA ILE A 57 -5.92 -0.22 0.24
C ILE A 57 -7.03 0.72 0.70
N LEU A 58 -7.23 1.81 -0.04
CA LEU A 58 -8.30 2.79 0.21
C LEU A 58 -9.51 2.48 -0.67
N ALA A 59 -10.50 1.75 -0.16
CA ALA A 59 -11.77 1.49 -0.84
C ALA A 59 -12.86 1.04 0.14
N ASP A 60 -14.14 1.24 -0.19
CA ASP A 60 -15.24 0.71 0.63
C ASP A 60 -15.59 -0.74 0.26
N GLN A 61 -15.32 -1.12 -1.00
CA GLN A 61 -15.46 -2.46 -1.55
C GLN A 61 -14.23 -2.78 -2.38
N TYR A 62 -13.72 -4.00 -2.23
CA TYR A 62 -12.44 -4.43 -2.76
C TYR A 62 -12.67 -5.59 -3.74
N ASP A 63 -12.23 -5.43 -4.99
CA ASP A 63 -12.11 -6.53 -5.96
C ASP A 63 -10.62 -6.79 -6.23
N LEU A 64 -9.91 -7.24 -5.20
CA LEU A 64 -8.47 -7.49 -5.23
C LEU A 64 -8.13 -8.81 -5.92
N PRO A 65 -6.97 -8.92 -6.57
CA PRO A 65 -6.57 -10.15 -7.22
C PRO A 65 -6.39 -11.27 -6.19
N PHE A 66 -6.87 -12.45 -6.55
CA PHE A 66 -6.83 -13.66 -5.72
C PHE A 66 -7.50 -13.50 -4.34
N MET A 67 -8.48 -12.61 -4.17
CA MET A 67 -9.13 -12.41 -2.86
C MET A 67 -9.77 -13.68 -2.28
N ASP A 68 -10.26 -14.57 -3.15
CA ASP A 68 -10.84 -15.86 -2.72
C ASP A 68 -9.79 -16.84 -2.17
N ILE A 69 -8.50 -16.59 -2.42
CA ILE A 69 -7.39 -17.48 -2.08
C ILE A 69 -6.50 -16.84 -1.00
N LEU A 70 -6.26 -15.53 -1.11
CA LEU A 70 -5.34 -14.78 -0.26
C LEU A 70 -6.11 -13.92 0.75
N ASN A 71 -5.80 -14.11 2.03
CA ASN A 71 -6.29 -13.22 3.06
C ASN A 71 -5.52 -11.89 3.03
N TRP A 72 -6.06 -10.90 2.31
CA TRP A 72 -5.48 -9.57 2.19
C TRP A 72 -5.27 -8.86 3.52
N ARG A 73 -6.13 -9.09 4.51
CA ARG A 73 -5.96 -8.50 5.86
C ARG A 73 -4.72 -9.01 6.59
N ALA A 74 -4.13 -10.12 6.14
CA ALA A 74 -2.91 -10.66 6.75
C ALA A 74 -1.63 -9.94 6.30
N PHE A 75 -1.68 -9.16 5.22
CA PHE A 75 -0.49 -8.50 4.65
C PHE A 75 -0.74 -7.07 4.15
N SER A 76 -1.96 -6.54 4.28
CA SER A 76 -2.32 -5.18 3.88
C SER A 76 -3.11 -4.48 4.97
N VAL A 77 -3.08 -3.15 4.95
CA VAL A 77 -3.96 -2.29 5.75
C VAL A 77 -5.12 -1.87 4.88
N VAL A 78 -6.34 -2.00 5.39
CA VAL A 78 -7.59 -1.82 4.64
C VAL A 78 -8.31 -0.65 5.28
N VAL A 79 -8.47 0.45 4.55
CA VAL A 79 -9.03 1.71 5.07
C VAL A 79 -10.20 2.15 4.19
N THR A 80 -11.32 2.46 4.84
CA THR A 80 -12.55 2.92 4.17
C THR A 80 -12.39 4.35 3.65
N ALA A 81 -13.21 4.77 2.70
CA ALA A 81 -13.16 6.14 2.17
C ALA A 81 -13.44 7.18 3.27
N SER A 82 -14.33 6.86 4.21
CA SER A 82 -14.63 7.72 5.37
C SER A 82 -13.44 7.90 6.31
N ASP A 83 -12.51 6.94 6.37
CA ASP A 83 -11.37 6.96 7.28
C ASP A 83 -10.10 7.57 6.64
N ILE A 84 -10.13 7.93 5.36
CA ILE A 84 -9.00 8.58 4.66
C ILE A 84 -8.45 9.80 5.42
N PRO A 85 -9.28 10.70 5.99
CA PRO A 85 -8.76 11.82 6.78
C PRO A 85 -7.95 11.39 8.01
N ASN A 86 -8.25 10.21 8.56
CA ASN A 86 -7.58 9.63 9.72
C ASN A 86 -6.46 8.66 9.34
N LEU A 87 -6.15 8.50 8.04
CA LEU A 87 -5.22 7.47 7.57
C LEU A 87 -3.87 7.51 8.28
N LYS A 88 -3.30 8.71 8.46
CA LYS A 88 -2.03 8.90 9.14
C LYS A 88 -2.06 8.33 10.57
N LYS A 89 -3.12 8.63 11.31
CA LYS A 89 -3.31 8.17 12.68
C LYS A 89 -3.42 6.64 12.72
N ILE A 90 -4.23 6.07 11.83
CA ILE A 90 -4.39 4.61 11.70
C ILE A 90 -3.05 3.93 11.46
N LEU A 91 -2.23 4.45 10.52
CA LEU A 91 -0.93 3.85 10.21
C LEU A 91 0.10 4.02 11.34
N GLN A 92 -0.02 5.08 12.16
CA GLN A 92 0.83 5.32 13.33
C GLN A 92 0.44 4.48 14.55
N GLU A 93 -0.82 4.06 14.64
CA GLU A 93 -1.31 3.16 15.69
C GLU A 93 -0.84 1.71 15.51
N ILE A 94 -0.43 1.34 14.29
CA ILE A 94 0.16 0.03 14.02
C ILE A 94 1.52 -0.08 14.71
N SER A 95 1.63 -1.01 15.65
CA SER A 95 2.87 -1.26 16.37
C SER A 95 3.98 -1.79 15.44
N PRO A 96 5.26 -1.61 15.80
CA PRO A 96 6.38 -2.18 15.04
C PRO A 96 6.26 -3.70 14.85
N GLN A 97 5.74 -4.42 15.86
CA GLN A 97 5.55 -5.87 15.82
C GLN A 97 4.47 -6.26 14.81
N GLU A 98 3.32 -5.58 14.83
CA GLU A 98 2.25 -5.80 13.85
C GLU A 98 2.73 -5.49 12.44
N TYR A 99 3.46 -4.38 12.26
CA TYR A 99 4.06 -4.03 10.98
C TYR A 99 5.03 -5.12 10.48
N SER A 100 5.90 -5.65 11.35
CA SER A 100 6.83 -6.72 10.97
C SER A 100 6.09 -7.98 10.53
N VAL A 101 4.95 -8.31 11.14
CA VAL A 101 4.11 -9.44 10.70
C VAL A 101 3.51 -9.17 9.32
N LEU A 102 2.95 -7.97 9.10
CA LEU A 102 2.41 -7.57 7.79
C LEU A 102 3.48 -7.66 6.71
N GLN A 103 4.65 -7.06 6.95
CA GLN A 103 5.76 -7.05 6.00
C GLN A 103 6.30 -8.46 5.71
N ALA A 104 6.43 -9.31 6.73
CA ALA A 104 6.85 -10.70 6.54
C ALA A 104 5.84 -11.46 5.66
N ASN A 105 4.55 -11.20 5.82
CA ASN A 105 3.51 -11.81 5.00
C ASN A 105 3.51 -11.24 3.57
N VAL A 106 3.79 -9.94 3.37
CA VAL A 106 4.01 -9.35 2.03
C VAL A 106 5.08 -10.13 1.27
N LEU A 107 6.24 -10.37 1.89
CA LEU A 107 7.34 -11.09 1.26
C LEU A 107 7.00 -12.55 0.94
N LYS A 108 6.15 -13.20 1.75
CA LYS A 108 5.64 -14.55 1.47
C LYS A 108 4.68 -14.56 0.29
N VAL A 109 3.74 -13.61 0.22
CA VAL A 109 2.72 -13.58 -0.83
C VAL A 109 3.26 -13.08 -2.17
N ARG A 110 4.37 -12.33 -2.16
CA ARG A 110 5.05 -11.81 -3.37
C ARG A 110 5.19 -12.86 -4.50
N ARG A 111 5.45 -14.12 -4.16
CA ARG A 111 5.59 -15.23 -5.13
C ARG A 111 4.34 -15.46 -6.00
N HIS A 112 3.16 -15.07 -5.52
CA HIS A 112 1.89 -15.23 -6.25
C HIS A 112 1.65 -14.10 -7.28
N PHE A 113 2.51 -13.08 -7.29
CA PHE A 113 2.39 -11.90 -8.13
C PHE A 113 3.56 -11.74 -9.10
N GLN A 114 4.34 -12.80 -9.30
CA GLN A 114 5.42 -12.83 -10.29
C GLN A 114 4.85 -13.13 -11.68
N TRP A 115 5.05 -12.22 -12.64
CA TRP A 115 4.80 -12.46 -14.06
C TRP A 115 6.09 -12.92 -14.74
N HIS A 116 5.99 -13.94 -15.60
CA HIS A 116 7.07 -14.46 -16.44
C HIS A 116 6.92 -13.96 -17.88
#